data_AF-A0A5Z1TWN2-F1
#
_entry.id   AF-A0A5Z1TWN2-F1
#
_cell.length_a   1.000
_cell.length_b   1.000
_cell.length_c   1.000
_cell.angle_alpha   90.00
_cell.angle_beta   90.00
_cell.angle_gamma   90.00
#
_symmetry.space_group_name_H-M   'P 1'
#
loop_
_entity.id
_entity.type
_entity.pdbx_description
1 polymer ?
#
loop_
_entity_poly.entity_id
_entity_poly.type
_entity_poly.pdbx_seq_one_letter_code
_entity_poly.pdbx_strand_id
1 'polypeptide(L)'
;DAAAKKGPSLPYIPSGSFAKTMLIEGADANASVTGNESTVPMQLRITGSVEMPNSKTYDLTGCFVGLEAWGDVSSERAIVRTRNISCLKDGKTIDMPVKGHVSFRGKNGIKGEV
;
A
#
# COMPACT_ATOMS: atom_id res chain seq x y z
N ASP A 1 29.37 -24.54 10.27
CA ASP A 1 28.73 -24.38 8.95
C ASP A 1 27.23 -24.19 9.07
N ALA A 2 26.73 -23.00 8.75
CA ALA A 2 25.33 -22.76 8.44
C ALA A 2 25.25 -21.49 7.60
N ALA A 3 25.70 -21.58 6.35
CA ALA A 3 25.44 -20.56 5.35
C ALA A 3 23.92 -20.48 5.15
N ALA A 4 23.28 -19.55 5.85
CA ALA A 4 21.91 -19.16 5.62
C ALA A 4 21.79 -18.82 4.14
N LYS A 5 21.09 -19.69 3.39
CA LYS A 5 20.81 -19.51 1.97
C LYS A 5 20.12 -18.17 1.83
N LYS A 6 20.87 -17.15 1.39
CA LYS A 6 20.32 -15.86 0.97
C LYS A 6 19.30 -16.18 -0.11
N GLY A 7 18.02 -16.15 0.28
CA GLY A 7 16.95 -16.03 -0.68
C GLY A 7 17.28 -14.88 -1.63
N PRO A 8 16.72 -14.87 -2.84
CA PRO A 8 17.01 -13.84 -3.82
C PRO A 8 16.96 -12.46 -3.19
N SER A 9 17.98 -11.63 -3.41
CA SER A 9 18.01 -10.25 -2.92
C SER A 9 16.82 -9.52 -3.53
N LEU A 10 15.69 -9.51 -2.82
CA LEU A 10 14.56 -8.67 -3.19
C LEU A 10 15.05 -7.23 -3.22
N PRO A 11 14.66 -6.43 -4.22
CA PRO A 11 15.06 -5.05 -4.28
C PRO A 11 14.48 -4.33 -3.07
N TYR A 12 15.36 -3.66 -2.33
CA TYR A 12 14.95 -2.85 -1.20
C TYR A 12 14.32 -1.56 -1.73
N ILE A 13 13.02 -1.38 -1.46
CA ILE A 13 12.32 -0.14 -1.75
C ILE A 13 12.44 0.77 -0.52
N PRO A 14 13.19 1.89 -0.62
CA PRO A 14 13.37 2.79 0.50
C PRO A 14 12.07 3.55 0.84
N SER A 15 11.99 4.04 2.07
CA SER A 15 10.93 4.96 2.49
C SER A 15 10.87 6.20 1.60
N GLY A 16 9.67 6.75 1.40
CA GLY A 16 9.46 7.91 0.53
C GLY A 16 9.32 7.57 -0.94
N SER A 17 9.46 6.30 -1.32
CA SER A 17 9.10 5.84 -2.66
C SER A 17 7.58 5.89 -2.84
N PHE A 18 7.12 6.22 -4.04
CA PHE A 18 5.69 6.28 -4.37
C PHE A 18 5.42 5.61 -5.71
N ALA A 19 4.21 5.08 -5.87
CA ALA A 19 3.79 4.42 -7.09
C ALA A 19 2.35 4.82 -7.42
N LYS A 20 2.04 4.90 -8.71
CA LYS A 20 0.68 5.11 -9.16
C LYS A 20 -0.10 3.80 -9.07
N THR A 21 -1.26 3.86 -8.43
CA THR A 21 -2.10 2.69 -8.18
C THR A 21 -3.53 2.92 -8.67
N MET A 22 -4.26 1.83 -8.85
CA MET A 22 -5.68 1.79 -9.12
C MET A 22 -6.36 1.04 -7.99
N LEU A 23 -7.43 1.60 -7.44
CA LEU A 23 -8.23 0.94 -6.43
C LEU A 23 -9.06 -0.17 -7.07
N ILE A 24 -8.99 -1.38 -6.51
CA ILE A 24 -9.74 -2.56 -6.99
C ILE A 24 -10.97 -2.78 -6.11
N GLU A 25 -10.76 -2.70 -4.79
CA GLU A 25 -11.79 -2.83 -3.78
C GLU A 25 -11.77 -1.58 -2.90
N GLY A 26 -12.86 -0.81 -2.97
CA GLY A 26 -13.14 0.28 -2.05
C GLY A 26 -13.71 -0.23 -0.73
N ALA A 27 -13.93 0.66 0.23
CA ALA A 27 -14.61 0.29 1.47
C ALA A 27 -15.43 1.44 2.04
N ASP A 28 -16.53 1.06 2.68
CA ASP A 28 -17.33 1.95 3.52
C ASP A 28 -16.76 1.91 4.93
N ALA A 29 -15.99 2.94 5.29
CA ALA A 29 -15.28 2.98 6.55
C ALA A 29 -16.14 3.63 7.65
N ASN A 30 -16.21 2.99 8.81
CA ASN A 30 -16.82 3.60 9.98
C ASN A 30 -15.96 4.77 10.44
N ALA A 31 -16.59 5.93 10.62
CA ALA A 31 -15.96 7.17 11.01
C ALA A 31 -16.22 7.53 12.50
N SER A 32 -16.76 6.60 13.29
CA SER A 32 -16.99 6.78 14.73
C SER A 32 -15.70 7.16 15.50
N VAL A 33 -15.85 7.63 16.73
CA VAL A 33 -14.77 8.13 17.60
C VAL A 33 -13.67 7.07 17.85
N THR A 34 -14.02 5.78 17.74
CA THR A 34 -13.11 4.62 17.83
C THR A 34 -12.82 3.98 16.46
N GLY A 35 -13.01 4.71 15.37
CA GLY A 35 -12.89 4.18 14.00
C GLY A 35 -11.53 3.57 13.68
N ASN A 36 -10.45 4.03 14.36
CA ASN A 36 -9.11 3.47 14.23
C ASN A 36 -8.98 2.00 14.66
N GLU A 37 -9.86 1.50 15.52
CA GLU A 37 -9.90 0.09 15.96
C GLU A 37 -10.77 -0.78 15.05
N SER A 38 -11.72 -0.16 14.36
CA SER A 38 -12.65 -0.82 13.43
C SER A 38 -12.25 -0.53 11.98
N THR A 39 -11.11 -1.08 11.56
CA THR A 39 -10.66 -0.92 10.18
C THR A 39 -11.38 -1.85 9.21
N VAL A 40 -11.59 -1.36 8.00
CA VAL A 40 -12.17 -2.11 6.89
C VAL A 40 -11.09 -2.48 5.87
N PRO A 41 -11.13 -3.69 5.28
CA PRO A 41 -10.16 -4.08 4.27
C PRO A 41 -10.39 -3.31 2.97
N MET A 42 -9.30 -2.98 2.28
CA MET A 42 -9.32 -2.42 0.91
C MET A 42 -8.20 -3.06 0.09
N GLN A 43 -8.31 -2.98 -1.24
CA GLN A 43 -7.28 -3.53 -2.14
C GLN A 43 -6.98 -2.60 -3.29
N LEU A 44 -5.68 -2.40 -3.57
CA LEU A 44 -5.22 -1.68 -4.74
C LEU A 44 -4.30 -2.54 -5.61
N ARG A 45 -4.21 -2.16 -6.88
CA ARG A 45 -3.26 -2.70 -7.85
C ARG A 45 -2.28 -1.60 -8.27
N ILE A 46 -0.99 -1.92 -8.28
CA ILE A 46 0.04 -1.03 -8.78
C ILE A 46 -0.01 -1.01 -10.31
N THR A 47 -0.14 0.18 -10.89
CA THR A 47 -0.34 0.39 -12.34
C THR A 47 0.88 0.93 -13.07
N GLY A 48 1.91 1.36 -12.34
CA GLY A 48 3.15 1.84 -12.93
C GLY A 48 4.35 1.55 -12.04
N SER A 49 5.52 1.96 -12.52
CA SER A 49 6.77 1.83 -11.77
C SER A 49 6.74 2.61 -10.47
N VAL A 50 7.45 2.08 -9.48
CA VAL A 50 7.77 2.77 -8.23
C VAL A 50 8.85 3.79 -8.52
N GLU A 51 8.59 5.04 -8.17
CA GLU A 51 9.58 6.11 -8.12
C GLU A 51 10.28 6.06 -6.77
N MET A 52 11.61 5.91 -6.80
CA MET A 52 12.48 5.84 -5.63
C MET A 52 13.37 7.09 -5.55
N PRO A 53 13.95 7.40 -4.36
CA PRO A 53 14.90 8.50 -4.20
C PRO A 53 16.03 8.47 -5.23
N ASN A 54 16.51 9.67 -5.61
CA ASN A 54 17.55 9.89 -6.62
C ASN A 54 17.15 9.42 -8.03
N SER A 55 15.87 9.57 -8.39
CA SER A 55 15.33 9.26 -9.73
C SER A 55 15.54 7.81 -10.16
N LYS A 56 15.64 6.89 -9.19
CA LYS A 56 15.68 5.46 -9.47
C LYS A 56 14.26 4.94 -9.59
N THR A 57 14.03 4.00 -10.49
CA THR A 57 12.71 3.40 -10.67
C THR A 57 12.80 1.88 -10.52
N TYR A 58 11.70 1.29 -10.06
CA TYR A 58 11.56 -0.17 -9.99
C TYR A 58 10.17 -0.61 -10.45
N ASP A 59 10.09 -1.66 -11.25
CA ASP A 59 8.83 -2.10 -11.82
C ASP A 59 8.11 -3.10 -10.91
N LEU A 60 7.07 -2.61 -10.22
CA LEU A 60 6.08 -3.39 -9.47
C LEU A 60 4.71 -3.41 -10.16
N THR A 61 4.65 -3.12 -11.45
CA THR A 61 3.38 -3.08 -12.18
C THR A 61 2.68 -4.44 -12.09
N GLY A 62 1.40 -4.43 -11.72
CA GLY A 62 0.59 -5.64 -11.55
C GLY A 62 0.60 -6.24 -10.15
N CYS A 63 1.44 -5.75 -9.24
CA CYS A 63 1.38 -6.12 -7.83
C CYS A 63 0.09 -5.65 -7.16
N PHE A 64 -0.36 -6.40 -6.16
CA PHE A 64 -1.47 -6.05 -5.30
C PHE A 64 -0.98 -5.58 -3.95
N VAL A 65 -1.67 -4.62 -3.35
CA VAL A 65 -1.41 -4.19 -1.97
C VAL A 65 -2.71 -4.31 -1.21
N GLY A 66 -2.67 -5.08 -0.13
CA GLY A 66 -3.73 -5.16 0.86
C GLY A 66 -3.66 -3.96 1.79
N LEU A 67 -4.81 -3.38 2.10
CA LEU A 67 -4.94 -2.14 2.83
C LEU A 67 -5.94 -2.32 3.97
N GLU A 68 -5.82 -1.43 4.95
CA GLU A 68 -6.81 -1.23 6.00
C GLU A 68 -7.15 0.26 6.04
N ALA A 69 -8.44 0.56 6.19
CA ALA A 69 -8.92 1.93 6.24
C ALA A 69 -9.85 2.16 7.41
N TRP A 70 -9.85 3.40 7.91
CA TRP A 70 -10.88 3.88 8.84
C TRP A 70 -11.31 5.29 8.44
N GLY A 71 -12.55 5.65 8.80
CA GLY A 71 -13.10 6.95 8.51
C GLY A 71 -12.65 8.00 9.52
N ASP A 72 -12.40 9.20 9.04
CA ASP A 72 -12.26 10.41 9.85
C ASP A 72 -13.38 11.39 9.47
N VAL A 73 -14.38 11.53 10.34
CA VAL A 73 -15.54 12.44 10.14
C VAL A 73 -15.07 13.87 9.97
N SER A 74 -14.05 14.29 10.71
CA SER A 74 -13.62 15.69 10.72
C SER A 74 -13.09 16.14 9.36
N SER A 75 -12.57 15.21 8.56
CA SER A 75 -11.94 15.52 7.27
C SER A 75 -12.63 14.88 6.07
N GLU A 76 -13.75 14.18 6.27
CA GLU A 76 -14.50 13.43 5.25
C GLU A 76 -13.57 12.50 4.44
N ARG A 77 -12.65 11.83 5.13
CA ARG A 77 -11.62 10.99 4.50
C ARG A 77 -11.54 9.62 5.14
N ALA A 78 -11.29 8.63 4.30
CA ALA A 78 -10.78 7.35 4.73
C ALA A 78 -9.25 7.46 4.86
N ILE A 79 -8.72 7.27 6.06
CA ILE A 79 -7.28 7.13 6.28
C ILE A 79 -6.91 5.69 6.00
N VAL A 80 -5.95 5.49 5.09
CA VAL A 80 -5.61 4.17 4.57
C VAL A 80 -4.16 3.83 4.90
N ARG A 81 -3.96 2.67 5.54
CA ARG A 81 -2.65 2.08 5.79
C ARG A 81 -2.47 0.83 4.96
N THR A 82 -1.23 0.56 4.57
CA THR A 82 -0.87 -0.67 3.88
C THR A 82 -0.66 -1.80 4.88
N ARG A 83 -1.11 -3.02 4.54
CA ARG A 83 -0.87 -4.22 5.31
C ARG A 83 0.25 -5.06 4.70
N ASN A 84 0.01 -5.58 3.50
CA ASN A 84 0.93 -6.44 2.78
C ASN A 84 0.96 -6.11 1.29
N ILE A 85 2.06 -6.46 0.65
CA ILE A 85 2.21 -6.43 -0.81
C ILE A 85 2.34 -7.86 -1.32
N SER A 86 1.63 -8.15 -2.41
CA SER A 86 1.64 -9.44 -3.08
C SER A 86 2.00 -9.27 -4.56
N CYS A 87 3.08 -9.93 -5.01
CA CYS A 87 3.56 -9.91 -6.39
C CYS A 87 4.13 -11.26 -6.80
N LEU A 88 4.02 -11.56 -8.10
CA LEU A 88 4.78 -12.62 -8.75
C LEU A 88 5.76 -11.98 -9.74
N LYS A 89 7.06 -11.99 -9.42
CA LYS A 89 8.10 -11.37 -10.24
C LYS A 89 9.30 -12.31 -10.38
N ASP A 90 9.78 -12.51 -11.61
CA ASP A 90 10.95 -13.33 -11.92
C ASP A 90 10.91 -14.74 -11.29
N GLY A 91 9.73 -15.37 -11.32
CA GLY A 91 9.49 -16.70 -10.74
C GLY A 91 9.48 -16.74 -9.21
N LYS A 92 9.49 -15.58 -8.53
CA LYS A 92 9.45 -15.46 -7.07
C LYS A 92 8.12 -14.85 -6.64
N THR A 93 7.62 -15.40 -5.55
CA THR A 93 6.46 -14.86 -4.84
C THR A 93 6.95 -13.89 -3.78
N ILE A 94 6.53 -12.64 -3.91
CA ILE A 94 6.73 -11.59 -2.92
C ILE A 94 5.40 -11.47 -2.19
N ASP A 95 5.32 -11.98 -0.97
CA ASP A 95 4.19 -11.72 -0.07
C ASP A 95 4.74 -11.35 1.29
N MET A 96 4.70 -10.05 1.60
CA MET A 96 5.30 -9.53 2.83
C MET A 96 4.57 -8.29 3.34
N PRO A 97 4.64 -8.03 4.66
CA PRO A 97 4.15 -6.79 5.23
C PRO A 97 4.86 -5.57 4.63
N VAL A 98 4.11 -4.51 4.35
CA VAL A 98 4.65 -3.25 3.87
C VAL A 98 4.08 -2.10 4.68
N LYS A 99 4.94 -1.16 5.07
CA LYS A 99 4.54 0.05 5.78
C LYS A 99 4.42 1.20 4.80
N GLY A 100 3.28 1.87 4.82
CA GLY A 100 2.93 2.89 3.86
C GLY A 100 1.54 3.44 4.12
N HIS A 101 1.17 4.42 3.31
CA HIS A 101 -0.14 5.06 3.33
C HIS A 101 -0.55 5.39 1.90
N VAL A 102 -1.84 5.64 1.71
CA VAL A 102 -2.37 6.11 0.42
C VAL A 102 -2.61 7.61 0.50
N SER A 103 -2.24 8.32 -0.55
CA SER A 103 -2.57 9.73 -0.73
C SER A 103 -3.45 9.92 -1.95
N PHE A 104 -4.39 10.85 -1.85
CA PHE A 104 -5.26 11.25 -2.95
C PHE A 104 -5.15 12.75 -3.17
N ARG A 105 -4.75 13.15 -4.38
CA ARG A 105 -4.57 14.56 -4.79
C ARG A 105 -3.69 15.37 -3.82
N GLY A 106 -2.59 14.77 -3.35
CA GLY A 106 -1.61 15.43 -2.48
C GLY A 106 -2.01 15.54 -1.00
N LYS A 107 -3.10 14.90 -0.58
CA LYS A 107 -3.50 14.80 0.83
C LYS A 107 -3.50 13.35 1.28
N ASN A 108 -3.21 13.12 2.56
CA ASN A 108 -3.30 11.80 3.16
C ASN A 108 -4.75 11.28 3.13
N GLY A 109 -4.92 9.99 2.86
CA GLY A 109 -6.22 9.34 2.77
C GLY A 109 -6.94 9.60 1.45
N ILE A 110 -8.08 8.92 1.30
CA ILE A 110 -8.97 9.02 0.14
C ILE A 110 -10.19 9.83 0.57
N LYS A 111 -10.57 10.85 -0.22
CA LYS A 111 -11.79 11.61 0.07
C LYS A 111 -13.00 10.72 -0.21
N GLY A 112 -13.89 10.61 0.77
CA GLY A 112 -15.17 9.92 0.63
C GLY A 112 -16.32 10.88 0.41
N GLU A 113 -17.50 10.31 0.25
CA GLU A 113 -18.78 10.99 0.40
C GLU A 113 -19.37 10.56 1.74
N VAL A 114 -20.04 11.48 2.42
CA VAL A 114 -20.68 11.28 3.74
C VAL A 114 -22.19 11.37 3.63
#